data_AF-A0A812ITP4-F1
#
_entry.id   AF-A0A812ITP4-F1
#
_cell.length_a   1.000
_cell.length_b   1.000
_cell.length_c   1.000
_cell.angle_alpha   90.00
_cell.angle_beta   90.00
_cell.angle_gamma   90.00
#
_symmetry.space_group_name_H-M   'P 1'
#
loop_
_entity.id
_entity.type
_entity.pdbx_description
1 polymer ?
#
loop_
_entity_poly.entity_id
_entity_poly.type
_entity_poly.pdbx_seq_one_letter_code
_entity_poly.pdbx_strand_id
1 'polypeptide(L)'
;VMKETPDPAKFFDWMVNTDVNGRSCGLCGLPLEDRAPNSSYVQRSDCGNHSLFEHPDKALVPLSTFRKEATEENNETFAWCEMNVEKGCADAIYNQDYMMFAKSVRLPDLPLVGYKSIAYDMYYCLHNGWLAPEIKAVQHDFKGMTAKAKEFCDSDHLVSLGSKGNMTMMDMIVNYVQDFPLMPFSRAYSFCVQEDGSIGTYEECKGWDPVKGMPVN
;
A
#
# COMPACT_ATOMS: atom_id res chain seq x y z
N VAL A 1 5.79 17.73 3.46
CA VAL A 1 5.46 19.09 2.97
C VAL A 1 5.28 18.97 1.48
N MET A 2 4.10 18.56 1.01
CA MET A 2 3.73 18.75 -0.38
C MET A 2 2.96 20.07 -0.50
N LYS A 3 3.71 21.17 -0.60
CA LYS A 3 3.12 22.51 -0.82
C LYS A 3 2.46 22.65 -2.19
N GLU A 4 2.71 21.72 -3.11
CA GLU A 4 2.16 21.72 -4.46
C GLU A 4 1.60 20.33 -4.76
N THR A 5 0.39 20.30 -5.31
CA THR A 5 -0.18 19.08 -5.89
C THR A 5 0.79 18.53 -6.94
N PRO A 6 1.22 17.26 -6.84
CA PRO A 6 2.12 16.69 -7.82
C PRO A 6 1.51 16.79 -9.22
N ASP A 7 2.35 17.20 -10.18
CA ASP A 7 2.00 17.23 -11.60
C ASP A 7 1.31 15.91 -11.99
N PRO A 8 0.07 15.92 -12.50
CA PRO A 8 -0.66 14.72 -12.88
C PRO A 8 0.14 13.77 -13.79
N ALA A 9 0.99 14.31 -14.67
CA ALA A 9 1.84 13.49 -15.53
C ALA A 9 2.91 12.75 -14.74
N LYS A 10 3.58 13.42 -13.78
CA LYS A 10 4.56 12.79 -12.88
C LYS A 10 3.91 11.77 -11.95
N PHE A 11 2.69 12.05 -11.49
CA PHE A 11 1.94 11.10 -10.67
C PHE A 11 1.55 9.85 -11.48
N PHE A 12 1.12 10.01 -12.73
CA PHE A 12 0.82 8.89 -13.62
C PHE A 12 2.08 8.05 -13.92
N ASP A 13 3.21 8.70 -14.20
CA ASP A 13 4.51 8.04 -14.40
C ASP A 13 5.00 7.31 -13.15
N TRP A 14 4.70 7.83 -11.95
CA TRP A 14 4.94 7.12 -10.69
C TRP A 14 4.00 5.92 -10.49
N MET A 15 2.74 6.03 -10.93
CA MET A 15 1.75 4.96 -10.82
C MET A 15 1.98 3.82 -11.81
N VAL A 16 2.45 4.12 -13.01
CA VAL A 16 2.73 3.14 -14.06
C VAL A 16 4.12 3.43 -14.59
N ASN A 17 5.09 2.62 -14.18
CA ASN A 17 6.48 2.77 -14.58
C ASN A 17 7.08 1.44 -15.07
N THR A 18 8.34 1.48 -15.47
CA THR A 18 9.16 0.30 -15.71
C THR A 18 9.96 -0.01 -14.45
N ASP A 19 9.94 -1.26 -14.00
CA ASP A 19 10.74 -1.67 -12.85
C ASP A 19 12.21 -1.91 -13.20
N VAL A 20 13.04 -2.24 -12.20
CA VAL A 20 14.47 -2.53 -12.40
C VAL A 20 14.78 -3.69 -13.35
N ASN A 21 13.78 -4.52 -13.67
CA ASN A 21 13.88 -5.64 -14.61
C ASN A 21 13.37 -5.30 -16.01
N GLY A 22 13.02 -4.05 -16.27
CA GLY A 22 12.55 -3.60 -17.58
C GLY A 22 11.08 -3.92 -17.86
N ARG A 23 10.27 -4.24 -16.85
CA ARG A 23 8.85 -4.59 -17.03
C ARG A 23 7.91 -3.50 -16.58
N SER A 24 6.77 -3.41 -17.27
CA SER A 24 5.65 -2.55 -16.89
C SER A 24 5.18 -2.89 -15.49
N CYS A 25 4.95 -1.88 -14.67
CA CYS A 25 4.74 -2.10 -13.26
C CYS A 25 3.84 -1.01 -12.65
N GLY A 26 2.87 -1.46 -11.85
CA GLY A 26 1.92 -0.59 -11.16
C GLY A 26 2.43 -0.30 -9.75
N LEU A 27 2.54 0.98 -9.38
CA LEU A 27 2.91 1.43 -8.03
C LEU A 27 4.26 0.87 -7.52
N CYS A 28 5.30 0.94 -8.35
CA CYS A 28 6.69 0.61 -7.97
C CYS A 28 7.62 1.81 -7.99
N GLY A 29 7.07 3.02 -8.03
CA GLY A 29 7.87 4.21 -7.83
C GLY A 29 8.55 4.17 -6.46
N LEU A 30 9.76 4.75 -6.39
CA LEU A 30 10.44 4.98 -5.13
C LEU A 30 9.61 5.89 -4.22
N PRO A 31 9.87 5.87 -2.89
CA PRO A 31 9.33 6.90 -2.03
C PRO A 31 9.81 8.28 -2.49
N LEU A 32 8.99 9.31 -2.23
CA LEU A 32 9.39 10.69 -2.51
C LEU A 32 10.67 11.04 -1.75
N GLU A 33 11.51 11.88 -2.37
CA GLU A 33 12.80 12.26 -1.81
C GLU A 33 12.67 12.86 -0.40
N ASP A 34 11.65 13.68 -0.13
CA ASP A 34 11.44 14.29 1.19
C ASP A 34 11.07 13.28 2.30
N ARG A 35 10.52 12.13 1.91
CA ARG A 35 10.11 11.06 2.81
C ARG A 35 11.23 10.04 3.05
N ALA A 36 12.17 9.95 2.11
CA ALA A 36 13.33 9.09 2.25
C ALA A 36 14.64 9.77 1.82
N PRO A 37 14.96 10.98 2.36
CA PRO A 37 15.95 11.91 1.78
C PRO A 37 17.40 11.42 1.83
N ASN A 38 17.65 10.37 2.60
CA ASN A 38 18.97 9.78 2.78
C ASN A 38 18.94 8.25 2.61
N SER A 39 17.86 7.68 2.06
CA SER A 39 17.71 6.24 2.02
C SER A 39 18.36 5.64 0.77
N SER A 40 19.18 4.62 0.96
CA SER A 40 19.50 3.62 -0.06
C SER A 40 18.28 2.71 -0.26
N TYR A 41 17.15 3.29 -0.64
CA TYR A 41 15.91 2.54 -0.80
C TYR A 41 16.09 1.51 -1.90
N VAL A 42 16.05 0.23 -1.53
CA VAL A 42 16.34 -0.85 -2.47
C VAL A 42 15.06 -1.19 -3.22
N GLN A 43 15.06 -0.95 -4.53
CA GLN A 43 14.12 -1.62 -5.43
C GLN A 43 14.62 -3.03 -5.67
N ARG A 44 13.80 -4.01 -5.31
CA ARG A 44 14.15 -5.42 -5.42
C ARG A 44 14.21 -5.85 -6.88
N SER A 45 15.32 -6.45 -7.29
CA SER A 45 15.46 -7.07 -8.62
C SER A 45 15.01 -8.54 -8.66
N ASP A 46 14.81 -9.16 -7.49
CA ASP A 46 14.20 -10.49 -7.36
C ASP A 46 12.66 -10.46 -7.43
N CYS A 47 12.07 -9.27 -7.61
CA CYS A 47 10.66 -9.04 -7.88
C CYS A 47 10.42 -8.65 -9.34
N GLY A 48 9.26 -9.01 -9.89
CA GLY A 48 8.86 -8.64 -11.25
C GLY A 48 9.20 -9.66 -12.31
N ASN A 49 9.14 -10.95 -11.96
CA ASN A 49 9.23 -12.02 -12.96
C ASN A 49 8.08 -11.97 -13.97
N HIS A 50 6.92 -11.46 -13.52
CA HIS A 50 5.74 -11.17 -14.33
C HIS A 50 5.32 -9.70 -14.16
N SER A 51 4.40 -9.29 -15.02
CA SER A 51 3.70 -8.01 -14.95
C SER A 51 2.26 -8.25 -15.29
N LEU A 52 1.30 -7.78 -14.50
CA LEU A 52 -0.12 -7.94 -14.80
C LEU A 52 -0.52 -7.25 -16.11
N PHE A 53 0.21 -6.20 -16.51
CA PHE A 53 0.00 -5.47 -17.76
C PHE A 53 0.49 -6.25 -18.99
N GLU A 54 1.53 -7.06 -18.83
CA GLU A 54 2.14 -7.86 -19.90
C GLU A 54 1.65 -9.32 -19.91
N HIS A 55 1.29 -9.85 -18.75
CA HIS A 55 0.89 -11.24 -18.49
C HIS A 55 -0.44 -11.27 -17.71
N PRO A 56 -1.54 -10.81 -18.32
CA PRO A 56 -2.85 -10.76 -17.65
C PRO A 56 -3.37 -12.15 -17.25
N ASP A 57 -2.87 -13.23 -17.86
CA ASP A 57 -3.18 -14.61 -17.46
C ASP A 57 -2.80 -14.90 -16.01
N LYS A 58 -1.75 -14.23 -15.48
CA LYS A 58 -1.33 -14.37 -14.08
C LYS A 58 -2.38 -13.87 -13.09
N ALA A 59 -3.30 -13.02 -13.54
CA ALA A 59 -4.41 -12.56 -12.72
C ALA A 59 -5.36 -13.69 -12.29
N LEU A 60 -5.37 -14.80 -13.06
CA LEU A 60 -6.25 -15.96 -12.86
C LEU A 60 -5.55 -17.11 -12.11
N VAL A 61 -4.29 -16.95 -11.74
CA VAL A 61 -3.54 -17.93 -10.96
C VAL A 61 -3.73 -17.60 -9.46
N PRO A 62 -3.90 -18.60 -8.58
CA PRO A 62 -4.02 -18.34 -7.15
C PRO A 62 -2.81 -17.56 -6.62
N LEU A 63 -3.06 -16.50 -5.86
CA LEU A 63 -2.02 -15.60 -5.34
C LEU A 63 -0.98 -16.34 -4.49
N SER A 64 -1.40 -17.40 -3.81
CA SER A 64 -0.55 -18.25 -2.99
C SER A 64 0.55 -18.97 -3.78
N THR A 65 0.39 -19.22 -5.09
CA THR A 65 1.44 -19.89 -5.90
C THR A 65 2.64 -18.99 -6.17
N PHE A 66 2.48 -17.68 -6.01
CA PHE A 66 3.57 -16.71 -6.15
C PHE A 66 4.35 -16.53 -4.86
N ARG A 67 3.94 -17.17 -3.76
CA ARG A 67 4.67 -17.12 -2.50
C ARG A 67 5.89 -18.02 -2.56
N LYS A 68 7.07 -17.46 -2.30
CA LYS A 68 8.32 -18.19 -2.09
C LYS A 68 8.85 -17.83 -0.71
N GLU A 69 9.16 -18.84 0.09
CA GLU A 69 9.81 -18.62 1.38
C GLU A 69 11.26 -18.13 1.16
N ALA A 70 11.76 -17.34 2.10
CA ALA A 70 13.15 -16.91 2.06
C ALA A 70 14.10 -18.11 2.21
N THR A 71 15.20 -18.11 1.45
CA THR A 71 16.33 -19.06 1.57
C THR A 71 17.60 -18.29 1.97
N GLU A 72 18.73 -18.99 2.10
CA GLU A 72 20.02 -18.30 2.35
C GLU A 72 20.41 -17.40 1.17
N GLU A 73 19.97 -17.73 -0.04
CA GLU A 73 20.33 -17.05 -1.29
C GLU A 73 19.26 -16.07 -1.78
N ASN A 74 17.99 -16.24 -1.37
CA ASN A 74 16.87 -15.46 -1.91
C ASN A 74 15.97 -14.93 -0.80
N ASN A 75 15.49 -13.70 -0.96
CA ASN A 75 14.47 -13.15 -0.07
C ASN A 75 13.11 -13.78 -0.34
N GLU A 76 12.19 -13.64 0.61
CA GLU A 76 10.79 -14.03 0.40
C GLU A 76 10.16 -13.23 -0.75
N THR A 77 9.35 -13.90 -1.57
CA THR A 77 8.53 -13.24 -2.60
C THR A 77 7.07 -13.63 -2.43
N PHE A 78 6.19 -12.81 -2.99
CA PHE A 78 4.75 -12.96 -2.94
C PHE A 78 4.11 -12.39 -4.20
N ALA A 79 2.80 -12.51 -4.34
CA ALA A 79 2.08 -12.16 -5.55
C ALA A 79 2.33 -10.71 -6.05
N TRP A 80 2.35 -9.72 -5.16
CA TRP A 80 2.63 -8.32 -5.53
C TRP A 80 4.07 -8.13 -6.05
N CYS A 81 5.04 -8.81 -5.42
CA CYS A 81 6.45 -8.85 -5.87
C CYS A 81 6.55 -9.54 -7.24
N GLU A 82 5.95 -10.72 -7.43
CA GLU A 82 6.11 -11.51 -8.66
C GLU A 82 5.34 -10.92 -9.85
N MET A 83 4.18 -10.29 -9.64
CA MET A 83 3.30 -9.80 -10.71
C MET A 83 3.45 -8.31 -11.05
N ASN A 84 4.38 -7.58 -10.42
CA ASN A 84 4.59 -6.14 -10.64
C ASN A 84 3.32 -5.29 -10.55
N VAL A 85 2.44 -5.65 -9.63
CA VAL A 85 1.30 -4.84 -9.21
C VAL A 85 1.56 -4.53 -7.75
N GLU A 86 1.66 -3.24 -7.41
CA GLU A 86 2.05 -2.76 -6.10
C GLU A 86 3.41 -3.29 -5.62
N LYS A 87 4.39 -3.45 -6.53
CA LYS A 87 5.73 -3.93 -6.16
C LYS A 87 6.40 -3.05 -5.10
N GLY A 88 6.06 -1.76 -5.02
CA GLY A 88 6.52 -0.92 -3.93
C GLY A 88 6.18 -1.51 -2.55
N CYS A 89 5.08 -2.24 -2.37
CA CYS A 89 4.76 -2.89 -1.10
C CYS A 89 5.77 -4.00 -0.74
N ALA A 90 6.31 -4.71 -1.74
CA ALA A 90 7.39 -5.69 -1.54
C ALA A 90 8.71 -5.02 -1.21
N ASP A 91 9.02 -3.91 -1.88
CA ASP A 91 10.19 -3.09 -1.58
C ASP A 91 10.08 -2.50 -0.16
N ALA A 92 8.88 -2.05 0.25
CA ALA A 92 8.58 -1.56 1.59
C ALA A 92 8.86 -2.58 2.69
N ILE A 93 8.44 -3.83 2.50
CA ILE A 93 8.72 -4.91 3.43
C ILE A 93 10.24 -5.13 3.56
N TYR A 94 10.94 -5.17 2.43
CA TYR A 94 12.40 -5.38 2.41
C TYR A 94 13.18 -4.24 3.07
N ASN A 95 12.76 -2.99 2.83
CA ASN A 95 13.34 -1.80 3.45
C ASN A 95 12.81 -1.55 4.88
N GLN A 96 11.94 -2.41 5.40
CA GLN A 96 11.26 -2.28 6.69
C GLN A 96 10.48 -0.97 6.86
N ASP A 97 9.93 -0.42 5.77
CA ASP A 97 9.17 0.84 5.73
C ASP A 97 7.67 0.56 5.52
N TYR A 98 6.96 0.18 6.58
CA TYR A 98 5.49 0.08 6.53
C TYR A 98 4.80 1.39 6.20
N MET A 99 5.52 2.50 6.37
CA MET A 99 4.96 3.78 6.09
C MET A 99 4.98 4.07 4.58
N MET A 100 5.70 3.32 3.72
CA MET A 100 5.87 3.65 2.27
C MET A 100 4.52 3.90 1.61
N PHE A 101 3.54 3.08 1.97
CA PHE A 101 2.15 3.21 1.56
C PHE A 101 1.21 3.58 2.73
N ALA A 102 1.73 4.02 3.88
CA ALA A 102 0.90 4.72 4.86
C ALA A 102 0.48 6.05 4.24
N LYS A 103 -0.76 6.10 3.78
CA LYS A 103 -1.22 7.25 3.01
C LYS A 103 -1.65 8.38 3.92
N SER A 104 -1.07 9.53 3.65
CA SER A 104 -1.62 10.85 3.97
C SER A 104 -1.71 11.76 2.75
N VAL A 105 -1.46 11.23 1.56
CA VAL A 105 -1.38 12.06 0.36
C VAL A 105 -2.77 12.49 -0.09
N ARG A 106 -3.03 13.79 -0.01
CA ARG A 106 -4.09 14.46 -0.76
C ARG A 106 -3.76 14.35 -2.24
N LEU A 107 -4.47 13.49 -2.96
CA LEU A 107 -4.34 13.42 -4.41
C LEU A 107 -5.03 14.63 -5.06
N PRO A 108 -4.44 15.25 -6.11
CA PRO A 108 -5.11 16.29 -6.86
C PRO A 108 -6.43 15.79 -7.43
N ASP A 109 -7.42 16.67 -7.52
CA ASP A 109 -8.69 16.39 -8.20
C ASP A 109 -8.41 16.07 -9.67
N LEU A 110 -8.38 14.79 -10.05
CA LEU A 110 -8.26 14.40 -11.45
C LEU A 110 -9.67 14.39 -12.09
N PRO A 111 -9.92 15.22 -13.12
CA PRO A 111 -11.25 15.42 -13.70
C PRO A 111 -11.91 14.16 -14.29
N LEU A 112 -11.12 13.12 -14.60
CA LEU A 112 -11.59 11.92 -15.31
C LEU A 112 -12.09 10.80 -14.39
N VAL A 113 -11.88 10.89 -13.08
CA VAL A 113 -12.03 9.72 -12.18
C VAL A 113 -12.98 9.94 -11.00
N GLY A 114 -13.66 11.10 -10.89
CA GLY A 114 -14.72 11.30 -9.89
C GLY A 114 -14.28 10.99 -8.45
N TYR A 115 -13.18 11.61 -8.01
CA TYR A 115 -12.32 11.31 -6.85
C TYR A 115 -12.93 11.27 -5.42
N LYS A 116 -14.26 11.16 -5.24
CA LYS A 116 -14.85 11.03 -3.89
C LYS A 116 -14.54 9.69 -3.21
N SER A 117 -14.10 8.69 -3.96
CA SER A 117 -13.85 7.34 -3.46
C SER A 117 -12.55 7.21 -2.66
N ILE A 118 -11.59 8.12 -2.83
CA ILE A 118 -10.40 8.24 -1.97
C ILE A 118 -10.72 8.91 -0.61
N ALA A 119 -11.78 9.70 -0.56
CA ALA A 119 -12.35 10.13 0.70
C ALA A 119 -13.08 8.99 1.44
N TYR A 120 -13.21 7.80 0.84
CA TYR A 120 -13.89 6.68 1.49
C TYR A 120 -13.13 6.21 2.72
N ASP A 121 -11.80 6.15 2.70
CA ASP A 121 -11.05 5.79 3.90
C ASP A 121 -11.12 6.90 4.98
N MET A 122 -11.25 8.17 4.56
CA MET A 122 -11.50 9.29 5.49
C MET A 122 -12.86 9.15 6.16
N TYR A 123 -13.87 8.88 5.34
CA TYR A 123 -15.25 8.65 5.77
C TYR A 123 -15.36 7.37 6.60
N TYR A 124 -14.64 6.32 6.22
CA TYR A 124 -14.58 5.04 6.90
C TYR A 124 -13.89 5.19 8.25
N CYS A 125 -12.72 5.81 8.34
CA CYS A 125 -12.06 6.08 9.63
C CYS A 125 -12.89 7.02 10.52
N LEU A 126 -13.56 8.03 9.94
CA LEU A 126 -14.49 8.89 10.68
C LEU A 126 -15.62 8.10 11.34
N HIS A 127 -16.20 7.13 10.63
CA HIS A 127 -17.38 6.41 11.09
C HIS A 127 -17.08 5.07 11.79
N ASN A 128 -15.91 4.47 11.55
CA ASN A 128 -15.52 3.16 12.08
C ASN A 128 -14.33 3.23 13.07
N GLY A 129 -13.76 4.42 13.26
CA GLY A 129 -12.67 4.68 14.21
C GLY A 129 -11.29 4.78 13.56
N TRP A 130 -10.37 5.33 14.36
CA TRP A 130 -8.93 5.41 14.06
C TRP A 130 -8.27 4.02 14.09
N LEU A 131 -7.02 3.92 13.61
CA LEU A 131 -6.20 2.72 13.84
C LEU A 131 -6.33 2.28 15.30
N ALA A 132 -6.75 1.03 15.51
CA ALA A 132 -6.97 0.49 16.85
C ALA A 132 -5.72 0.76 17.73
N PRO A 133 -5.87 1.13 19.02
CA PRO A 133 -4.75 1.53 19.87
C PRO A 133 -3.56 0.56 19.83
N GLU A 134 -3.83 -0.74 19.74
CA GLU A 134 -2.85 -1.80 19.61
C GLU A 134 -2.05 -1.75 18.31
N ILE A 135 -2.65 -1.32 17.19
CA ILE A 135 -1.95 -1.13 15.90
C ILE A 135 -1.10 0.12 15.95
N LYS A 136 -1.63 1.22 16.53
CA LYS A 136 -0.86 2.45 16.73
C LYS A 136 0.38 2.20 17.60
N ALA A 137 0.26 1.37 18.63
CA ALA A 137 1.35 1.05 19.55
C ALA A 137 2.52 0.33 18.84
N VAL A 138 2.25 -0.43 17.78
CA VAL A 138 3.28 -1.19 17.04
C VAL A 138 3.66 -0.56 15.69
N GLN A 139 3.12 0.61 15.32
CA GLN A 139 3.35 1.20 13.99
C GLN A 139 4.84 1.42 13.61
N HIS A 140 5.73 1.51 14.60
CA HIS A 140 7.19 1.65 14.44
C HIS A 140 7.96 0.35 14.76
N ASP A 141 7.26 -0.72 15.10
CA ASP A 141 7.82 -2.05 15.31
C ASP A 141 7.46 -2.92 14.11
N PHE A 142 8.42 -3.07 13.19
CA PHE A 142 8.20 -3.84 11.97
C PHE A 142 7.74 -5.27 12.28
N LYS A 143 8.40 -5.93 13.24
CA LYS A 143 8.04 -7.31 13.63
C LYS A 143 6.66 -7.35 14.29
N GLY A 144 6.35 -6.36 15.12
CA GLY A 144 5.03 -6.19 15.75
C GLY A 144 3.91 -6.04 14.72
N MET A 145 4.10 -5.17 13.73
CA MET A 145 3.17 -4.99 12.61
C MET A 145 3.02 -6.26 11.78
N THR A 146 4.12 -6.95 11.44
CA THR A 146 4.06 -8.24 10.73
C THR A 146 3.26 -9.27 11.52
N ALA A 147 3.50 -9.39 12.83
CA ALA A 147 2.80 -10.33 13.69
C ALA A 147 1.30 -10.02 13.77
N LYS A 148 0.93 -8.74 13.88
CA LYS A 148 -0.47 -8.31 13.88
C LYS A 148 -1.17 -8.54 12.55
N ALA A 149 -0.50 -8.27 11.43
CA ALA A 149 -1.02 -8.59 10.11
C ALA A 149 -1.27 -10.10 9.96
N LYS A 150 -0.35 -10.94 10.46
CA LYS A 150 -0.53 -12.40 10.47
C LYS A 150 -1.73 -12.83 11.31
N GLU A 151 -1.86 -12.32 12.53
CA GLU A 151 -3.00 -12.58 13.42
C GLU A 151 -4.33 -12.24 12.72
N PHE A 152 -4.40 -11.07 12.08
CA PHE A 152 -5.60 -10.63 11.35
C PHE A 152 -5.90 -11.54 10.15
N CYS A 153 -4.90 -11.87 9.33
CA CYS A 153 -5.04 -12.79 8.18
C CYS A 153 -5.46 -14.20 8.60
N ASP A 154 -5.10 -14.63 9.82
CA ASP A 154 -5.46 -15.91 10.40
C ASP A 154 -6.84 -15.92 11.08
N SER A 155 -7.53 -14.78 11.19
CA SER A 155 -8.86 -14.68 11.81
C SER A 155 -9.94 -15.42 11.04
N ASP A 156 -10.93 -15.96 11.77
CA ASP A 156 -12.07 -16.69 11.17
C ASP A 156 -12.80 -15.85 10.11
N HIS A 157 -12.91 -14.53 10.33
CA HIS A 157 -13.53 -13.61 9.38
C HIS A 157 -12.81 -13.63 8.03
N LEU A 158 -11.50 -13.37 7.99
CA LEU A 158 -10.76 -13.35 6.72
C LEU A 158 -10.64 -14.74 6.10
N VAL A 159 -10.48 -15.79 6.93
CA VAL A 159 -10.48 -17.17 6.45
C VAL A 159 -11.80 -17.51 5.77
N SER A 160 -12.94 -17.08 6.31
CA SER A 160 -14.27 -17.28 5.71
C SER A 160 -14.43 -16.58 4.36
N LEU A 161 -13.68 -15.49 4.13
CA LEU A 161 -13.63 -14.77 2.86
C LEU A 161 -12.60 -15.35 1.88
N GLY A 162 -11.91 -16.43 2.25
CA GLY A 162 -10.98 -17.15 1.39
C GLY A 162 -9.53 -16.69 1.46
N SER A 163 -9.11 -15.96 2.50
CA SER A 163 -7.73 -15.46 2.66
C SER A 163 -6.65 -16.56 2.66
N LYS A 164 -7.02 -17.80 2.98
CA LYS A 164 -6.14 -18.99 2.95
C LYS A 164 -6.37 -19.90 1.73
N GLY A 165 -7.13 -19.44 0.74
CA GLY A 165 -7.64 -20.25 -0.35
C GLY A 165 -6.96 -20.01 -1.70
N ASN A 166 -7.65 -20.46 -2.76
CA ASN A 166 -7.25 -20.30 -4.16
C ASN A 166 -7.58 -18.90 -4.71
N MET A 167 -7.59 -17.88 -3.86
CA MET A 167 -7.93 -16.52 -4.28
C MET A 167 -6.96 -16.06 -5.36
N THR A 168 -7.49 -15.70 -6.51
CA THR A 168 -6.74 -15.11 -7.62
C THR A 168 -6.72 -13.58 -7.49
N MET A 169 -5.88 -12.89 -8.27
CA MET A 169 -5.96 -11.42 -8.35
C MET A 169 -7.35 -10.99 -8.86
N MET A 170 -7.92 -11.72 -9.83
CA MET A 170 -9.26 -11.42 -10.33
C MET A 170 -10.33 -11.60 -9.26
N ASP A 171 -10.25 -12.66 -8.43
CA ASP A 171 -11.17 -12.82 -7.31
C ASP A 171 -11.02 -11.69 -6.29
N MET A 172 -9.78 -11.24 -6.05
CA MET A 172 -9.54 -10.10 -5.16
C MET A 172 -10.15 -8.81 -5.72
N ILE A 173 -9.94 -8.53 -7.01
CA ILE A 173 -10.55 -7.38 -7.70
C ILE A 173 -12.08 -7.47 -7.66
N VAL A 174 -12.64 -8.64 -7.93
CA VAL A 174 -14.09 -8.85 -7.93
C VAL A 174 -14.67 -8.69 -6.53
N ASN A 175 -14.13 -9.34 -5.52
CA ASN A 175 -14.77 -9.39 -4.19
C ASN A 175 -14.45 -8.16 -3.33
N TYR A 176 -13.31 -7.50 -3.56
CA TYR A 176 -12.86 -6.39 -2.72
C TYR A 176 -12.80 -5.04 -3.46
N VAL A 177 -12.98 -5.03 -4.79
CA VAL A 177 -12.90 -3.80 -5.59
C VAL A 177 -14.18 -3.51 -6.39
N GLN A 178 -15.21 -4.36 -6.33
CA GLN A 178 -16.47 -4.14 -7.06
C GLN A 178 -17.29 -2.91 -6.63
N ASP A 179 -17.00 -2.31 -5.47
CA ASP A 179 -17.62 -1.03 -5.07
C ASP A 179 -16.90 0.21 -5.63
N PHE A 180 -15.95 0.06 -6.57
CA PHE A 180 -15.18 1.17 -7.14
C PHE A 180 -15.34 1.28 -8.67
N PRO A 181 -16.11 2.25 -9.18
CA PRO A 181 -16.06 2.58 -10.59
C PRO A 181 -14.76 3.37 -10.85
N LEU A 182 -13.82 2.70 -11.54
CA LEU A 182 -12.58 3.20 -12.13
C LEU A 182 -11.38 3.38 -11.16
N MET A 183 -10.55 2.34 -11.19
CA MET A 183 -9.18 2.16 -10.70
C MET A 183 -9.00 1.61 -9.27
N PRO A 184 -8.25 0.49 -9.12
CA PRO A 184 -8.39 -0.42 -8.01
C PRO A 184 -7.16 -0.34 -7.12
N PHE A 185 -7.11 0.62 -6.20
CA PHE A 185 -6.08 0.60 -5.17
C PHE A 185 -6.70 1.03 -3.85
N SER A 186 -7.51 0.13 -3.27
CA SER A 186 -7.95 0.22 -1.88
C SER A 186 -6.69 0.22 -1.02
N ARG A 187 -6.42 1.32 -0.38
CA ARG A 187 -5.12 1.58 0.24
C ARG A 187 -5.48 2.49 1.40
N ALA A 188 -5.22 2.01 2.62
CA ALA A 188 -5.59 2.64 3.89
C ALA A 188 -5.08 4.08 3.99
N TYR A 189 -5.98 5.06 3.97
CA TYR A 189 -5.68 6.43 4.35
C TYR A 189 -5.82 6.60 5.85
N SER A 190 -4.80 7.21 6.45
CA SER A 190 -4.78 7.55 7.86
C SER A 190 -4.86 9.07 8.01
N PHE A 191 -5.78 9.52 8.84
CA PHE A 191 -6.10 10.93 9.11
C PHE A 191 -5.80 11.26 10.59
N CYS A 192 -6.17 12.44 11.07
CA CYS A 192 -6.37 12.71 12.51
C CYS A 192 -7.55 13.64 12.73
N VAL A 193 -7.99 13.73 14.00
CA VAL A 193 -8.84 14.83 14.47
C VAL A 193 -7.93 15.97 14.92
N GLN A 194 -8.13 17.17 14.37
CA GLN A 194 -7.47 18.40 14.78
C GLN A 194 -8.06 18.92 16.11
N GLU A 195 -7.43 19.94 16.71
CA GLU A 195 -7.87 20.48 18.01
C GLU A 195 -9.30 21.07 17.98
N ASP A 196 -9.75 21.52 16.81
CA ASP A 196 -11.11 22.06 16.58
C ASP A 196 -12.15 20.98 16.26
N GLY A 197 -11.76 19.70 16.26
CA GLY A 197 -12.64 18.58 15.91
C GLY A 197 -12.75 18.31 14.40
N SER A 198 -12.11 19.11 13.55
CA SER A 198 -12.05 18.84 12.10
C SER A 198 -11.13 17.65 11.79
N ILE A 199 -11.31 17.06 10.61
CA ILE A 199 -10.46 15.95 10.15
C ILE A 199 -9.32 16.54 9.32
N GLY A 200 -8.09 16.18 9.65
CA GLY A 200 -6.89 16.50 8.87
C GLY A 200 -6.24 15.25 8.27
N THR A 201 -5.49 15.44 7.20
CA THR A 201 -4.48 14.48 6.69
C THR A 201 -3.29 14.41 7.65
N TYR A 202 -2.43 13.37 7.56
CA TYR A 202 -1.27 13.31 8.47
C TYR A 202 -0.42 14.59 8.45
N GLU A 203 -0.22 15.24 7.31
CA GLU A 203 0.57 16.49 7.25
C GLU A 203 -0.04 17.64 8.07
N GLU A 204 -1.34 17.58 8.35
CA GLU A 204 -2.07 18.55 9.18
C GLU A 204 -2.14 18.09 10.65
N CYS A 205 -1.71 16.88 10.95
CA CYS A 205 -1.77 16.31 12.29
C CYS A 205 -0.65 16.81 13.17
N LYS A 206 -1.03 17.34 14.33
CA LYS A 206 -0.07 17.79 15.35
C LYS A 206 0.82 16.62 15.77
N GLY A 207 2.13 16.79 15.57
CA GLY A 207 3.15 15.80 15.94
C GLY A 207 3.45 14.76 14.86
N TRP A 208 2.76 14.76 13.73
CA TRP A 208 3.13 13.90 12.61
C TRP A 208 4.48 14.28 12.00
N ASP A 209 5.24 13.26 11.62
CA ASP A 209 6.49 13.37 10.88
C ASP A 209 6.42 12.43 9.65
N PRO A 210 6.74 12.90 8.42
CA PRO A 210 6.64 12.08 7.21
C PRO A 210 7.62 10.90 7.17
N VAL A 211 8.66 10.92 8.01
CA VAL A 211 9.65 9.86 8.18
C VAL A 211 9.37 9.03 9.43
N LYS A 212 9.03 9.70 10.54
CA LYS A 212 8.89 9.07 11.88
C LYS A 212 7.45 8.75 12.28
N GLY A 213 6.47 9.03 11.43
CA GLY A 213 5.05 8.81 11.70
C GLY A 213 4.48 9.56 12.91
N MET A 214 3.46 9.01 13.56
CA MET A 214 2.84 9.60 14.76
C MET A 214 3.64 9.28 16.04
N PRO A 215 3.67 10.18 17.04
CA PRO A 215 4.29 9.92 18.33
C PRO A 215 3.54 8.81 19.08
N VAL A 216 4.32 7.92 19.70
CA VAL A 216 3.85 6.85 20.58
C VAL A 216 3.90 7.40 22.00
N ASN A 217 2.78 7.91 22.50
CA ASN A 217 2.62 8.28 23.91
C ASN A 217 2.00 7.13 24.68
#